data_AF-A0AA35TM89-F1
#
_entry.id   AF-A0AA35TM89-F1
#
_cell.length_a   1.000
_cell.length_b   1.000
_cell.length_c   1.000
_cell.angle_alpha   90.00
_cell.angle_beta   90.00
_cell.angle_gamma   90.00
#
_symmetry.space_group_name_H-M   'P 1'
#
loop_
_entity.id
_entity.type
_entity.pdbx_description
1 polymer ?
#
loop_
_entity_poly.entity_id
_entity_poly.type
_entity_poly.pdbx_seq_one_letter_code
_entity_poly.pdbx_strand_id
1 'polypeptide(L)'
;MGMVQVSTSEDIARESSRVIGSLYGEVSDFRVNTTFPIPEKGTREAWDVQVNFMLDGLKYTVDLEIQEKDGQVTNARLIDTMVPL
;
A
#
# COMPACT_ATOMS: atom_id res chain seq x y z
N MET A 1 -0.96 23.39 -0.05
CA MET A 1 -0.83 22.13 0.72
C MET A 1 0.43 21.46 0.23
N GLY A 2 1.40 21.18 1.11
CA GLY A 2 2.68 20.59 0.70
C GLY A 2 2.44 19.21 0.11
N MET A 3 3.06 18.91 -1.03
CA MET A 3 3.06 17.58 -1.62
C MET A 3 3.69 16.63 -0.60
N VAL A 4 2.95 15.58 -0.20
CA VAL A 4 3.48 14.57 0.72
C VAL A 4 4.33 13.64 -0.13
N GLN A 5 5.63 13.90 -0.15
CA GLN A 5 6.58 12.99 -0.77
C GLN A 5 6.61 11.68 0.03
N VAL A 6 6.50 10.55 -0.66
CA VAL A 6 6.52 9.21 -0.06
C VAL A 6 7.91 8.63 -0.24
N SER A 7 8.79 8.83 0.74
CA SER A 7 10.18 8.37 0.65
C SER A 7 10.60 7.44 1.78
N THR A 8 9.82 7.37 2.86
CA THR A 8 10.10 6.52 4.03
C THR A 8 9.08 5.39 4.17
N SER A 9 9.43 4.36 4.95
CA SER A 9 8.50 3.29 5.32
C SER A 9 7.27 3.81 6.05
N GLU A 10 7.39 4.90 6.82
CA GLU A 10 6.27 5.52 7.52
C GLU A 10 5.31 6.21 6.54
N ASP A 11 5.84 6.88 5.51
CA ASP A 11 5.02 7.47 4.46
C ASP A 11 4.29 6.40 3.66
N ILE A 12 4.99 5.32 3.30
CA ILE A 12 4.42 4.17 2.61
C ILE A 12 3.28 3.57 3.44
N ALA A 13 3.51 3.32 4.73
CA ALA A 13 2.49 2.75 5.61
C ALA A 13 1.28 3.67 5.75
N ARG A 14 1.50 4.98 5.89
CA ARG A 14 0.43 5.98 5.99
C ARG A 14 -0.41 6.05 4.72
N GLU A 15 0.21 6.18 3.55
CA GLU A 15 -0.52 6.27 2.28
C GLU A 15 -1.22 4.96 1.92
N SER A 16 -0.57 3.83 2.17
CA SER A 16 -1.17 2.51 1.96
C SER A 16 -2.39 2.32 2.85
N SER A 17 -2.30 2.64 4.15
CA SER A 17 -3.42 2.54 5.08
C SER A 17 -4.57 3.47 4.70
N ARG A 18 -4.27 4.71 4.29
CA ARG A 18 -5.27 5.67 3.81
C ARG A 18 -6.03 5.14 2.59
N VAL A 19 -5.33 4.56 1.62
CA VAL A 19 -5.94 4.04 0.39
C VAL A 19 -6.76 2.78 0.68
N ILE A 20 -6.23 1.84 1.46
CA ILE A 20 -7.01 0.67 1.89
C ILE A 20 -8.26 1.09 2.64
N GLY A 21 -8.16 2.05 3.57
CA GLY A 21 -9.31 2.59 4.28
C GLY A 21 -10.36 3.22 3.35
N SER A 22 -9.93 3.86 2.28
CA SER A 22 -10.82 4.46 1.28
C SER A 22 -11.50 3.42 0.38
N LEU A 23 -10.84 2.30 0.10
CA LEU A 23 -11.34 1.25 -0.79
C LEU A 23 -12.20 0.21 -0.06
N TYR A 24 -11.84 -0.13 1.18
CA TYR A 24 -12.39 -1.26 1.93
C TYR A 24 -13.11 -0.84 3.22
N GLY A 25 -12.98 0.42 3.66
CA GLY A 25 -13.51 0.88 4.93
C GLY A 25 -12.57 0.57 6.11
N GLU A 26 -13.13 0.41 7.31
CA GLU A 26 -12.34 0.05 8.48
C GLU A 26 -11.83 -1.39 8.39
N VAL A 27 -10.52 -1.56 8.44
CA VAL A 27 -9.83 -2.85 8.39
C VAL A 27 -8.99 -3.05 9.65
N SER A 28 -8.75 -4.30 10.04
CA SER A 28 -7.87 -4.63 11.17
C SER A 28 -6.57 -5.30 10.72
N ASP A 29 -5.60 -5.39 11.63
CA ASP A 29 -4.31 -6.08 11.41
C ASP A 29 -3.57 -5.64 10.13
N PHE A 30 -3.70 -4.36 9.77
CA PHE A 30 -3.05 -3.79 8.60
C PHE A 30 -1.52 -3.89 8.72
N ARG A 31 -0.87 -4.37 7.66
CA ARG A 31 0.58 -4.51 7.59
C ARG A 31 1.10 -4.29 6.18
N VAL A 32 2.18 -3.53 6.06
CA VAL A 32 3.01 -3.52 4.85
C VAL A 32 3.91 -4.76 4.87
N ASN A 33 3.81 -5.57 3.82
CA ASN A 33 4.49 -6.85 3.68
C ASN A 33 5.83 -6.72 2.98
N THR A 34 5.80 -6.11 1.80
CA THR A 34 6.99 -5.88 0.97
C THR A 34 6.89 -4.53 0.28
N THR A 35 8.04 -3.95 -0.03
CA THR A 35 8.12 -2.67 -0.73
C THR A 35 9.30 -2.73 -1.69
N PHE A 36 9.06 -2.41 -2.96
CA PHE A 36 10.08 -2.34 -3.99
C PHE A 36 10.07 -0.97 -4.66
N PRO A 37 11.24 -0.36 -4.90
CA PRO A 37 11.34 0.89 -5.62
C PRO A 37 11.07 0.67 -7.12
N ILE A 38 10.37 1.61 -7.75
CA ILE A 38 10.15 1.66 -9.20
C ILE A 38 10.75 2.96 -9.75
N PRO A 39 11.68 2.90 -10.74
CA PRO A 39 12.41 1.70 -11.16
C PRO A 39 13.33 1.17 -10.04
N GLU A 40 13.71 -0.11 -10.13
CA GLU A 40 14.60 -0.76 -9.14
C GLU A 40 15.99 -0.12 -9.10
N LYS A 41 16.44 0.43 -10.24
CA LYS A 41 17.73 1.08 -10.42
C LYS A 41 17.54 2.47 -11.02
N GLY A 42 18.29 3.43 -10.49
CA GLY A 42 18.22 4.83 -10.91
C GLY A 42 17.40 5.68 -9.93
N THR A 43 16.91 6.81 -10.41
CA THR A 43 16.02 7.67 -9.62
C THR A 43 14.68 7.00 -9.47
N ARG A 44 14.29 6.72 -8.22
CA ARG A 44 12.99 6.14 -7.88
C ARG A 44 11.89 7.18 -8.15
N GLU A 45 10.80 6.70 -8.71
CA GLU A 45 9.63 7.49 -9.10
C GLU A 45 8.37 7.02 -8.36
N ALA A 46 8.31 5.74 -8.00
CA ALA A 46 7.18 5.14 -7.30
C ALA A 46 7.63 3.94 -6.43
N TRP A 47 6.67 3.39 -5.71
CA TRP A 47 6.80 2.20 -4.88
C TRP A 47 5.78 1.15 -5.30
N ASP A 48 6.23 -0.08 -5.50
CA ASP A 48 5.40 -1.27 -5.50
C ASP A 48 5.28 -1.76 -4.05
N VAL A 49 4.07 -1.79 -3.50
CA VAL A 49 3.82 -2.06 -2.09
C VAL A 49 2.77 -3.16 -1.95
N GLN A 50 3.15 -4.26 -1.32
CA GLN A 50 2.19 -5.27 -0.92
C GLN A 50 1.74 -5.03 0.51
N VAL A 51 0.44 -5.08 0.74
CA VAL A 51 -0.16 -4.97 2.07
C VAL A 51 -1.08 -6.13 2.37
N ASN A 52 -1.18 -6.45 3.65
CA ASN A 52 -2.17 -7.36 4.19
C ASN A 52 -3.06 -6.65 5.20
N PHE A 53 -4.31 -7.07 5.28
CA PHE A 53 -5.23 -6.66 6.33
C PHE A 53 -6.36 -7.70 6.49
N MET A 54 -7.07 -7.59 7.60
CA MET A 54 -8.23 -8.39 7.92
C MET A 54 -9.51 -7.59 7.67
N LEU A 55 -10.48 -8.21 7.00
CA LEU A 55 -11.83 -7.67 6.80
C LEU A 55 -12.82 -8.84 6.80
N ASP A 56 -13.87 -8.74 7.61
CA ASP A 56 -14.92 -9.76 7.75
C ASP A 56 -14.39 -11.19 7.99
N GLY A 57 -13.33 -11.31 8.79
CA GLY A 57 -12.69 -12.58 9.14
C GLY A 57 -11.83 -13.19 8.03
N LEU A 58 -11.65 -12.49 6.90
CA LEU A 58 -10.78 -12.90 5.80
C LEU A 58 -9.52 -12.03 5.78
N LYS A 59 -8.39 -12.65 5.42
CA LYS A 59 -7.13 -11.95 5.17
C LYS A 59 -7.03 -11.59 3.69
N TYR A 60 -6.88 -10.31 3.40
CA TYR A 60 -6.70 -9.78 2.07
C TYR A 60 -5.22 -9.46 1.82
N THR A 61 -4.74 -9.75 0.61
CA THR A 61 -3.42 -9.32 0.11
C THR A 61 -3.64 -8.40 -1.08
N VAL A 62 -3.13 -7.17 -1.03
CA VAL A 62 -3.31 -6.15 -2.08
C VAL A 62 -1.96 -5.57 -2.47
N ASP A 63 -1.70 -5.46 -3.77
CA ASP A 63 -0.55 -4.71 -4.31
C ASP A 63 -1.00 -3.29 -4.67
N LEU A 64 -0.17 -2.31 -4.34
CA LEU A 64 -0.37 -0.89 -4.57
C LEU A 64 0.84 -0.32 -5.32
N GLU A 65 0.59 0.56 -6.28
CA GLU A 65 1.63 1.41 -6.86
C GLU A 65 1.46 2.84 -6.34
N ILE A 66 2.44 3.34 -5.58
CA ILE A 66 2.40 4.65 -4.92
C ILE A 66 3.46 5.57 -5.53
N GLN A 67 3.05 6.66 -6.15
CA GLN A 67 3.96 7.66 -6.71
C GLN A 67 4.73 8.38 -5.60
N GLU A 68 6.07 8.41 -5.68
CA GLU A 68 6.91 9.00 -4.63
C GLU A 68 6.69 10.51 -4.50
N LYS A 69 6.46 11.20 -5.62
CA LYS A 69 6.36 12.67 -5.67
C LYS A 69 5.20 13.26 -4.85
N ASP A 70 4.09 12.53 -4.73
CA ASP A 70 2.83 13.08 -4.19
C ASP A 70 1.95 12.05 -3.44
N GLY A 71 2.38 10.78 -3.36
CA GLY A 71 1.62 9.73 -2.71
C GLY A 71 0.38 9.31 -3.48
N GLN A 72 0.24 9.71 -4.75
CA GLN A 72 -0.86 9.25 -5.59
C GLN A 72 -0.74 7.74 -5.80
N VAL A 73 -1.81 7.00 -5.49
CA VAL A 73 -1.90 5.58 -5.85
C VAL A 73 -2.44 5.47 -7.26
N THR A 74 -1.60 4.96 -8.17
CA THR A 74 -1.91 4.80 -9.60
C THR A 74 -2.49 3.43 -9.92
N ASN A 75 -2.23 2.45 -9.05
CA ASN A 75 -2.77 1.11 -9.18
C ASN A 75 -3.06 0.51 -7.80
N ALA A 76 -4.16 -0.23 -7.68
CA ALA A 76 -4.50 -1.01 -6.51
C ALA A 76 -5.14 -2.32 -6.98
N ARG A 77 -4.50 -3.45 -6.67
CA ARG A 77 -4.88 -4.77 -7.18
C ARG A 77 -4.99 -5.78 -6.05
N LEU A 78 -6.17 -6.37 -5.91
CA LEU A 78 -6.35 -7.55 -5.06
C LEU A 78 -5.56 -8.73 -5.63
N ILE A 79 -4.70 -9.32 -4.80
CA ILE A 79 -3.87 -10.48 -5.14
C ILE A 79 -4.49 -11.76 -4.61
N ASP A 80 -4.93 -11.75 -3.35
CA ASP A 80 -5.46 -12.95 -2.70
C ASP A 80 -6.45 -12.62 -1.57
N THR A 81 -7.29 -13.59 -1.23
CA THR A 81 -8.19 -13.57 -0.08
C THR A 81 -8.25 -14.95 0.53
N MET A 82 -7.86 -15.08 1.80
CA MET A 82 -7.77 -16.37 2.49
C MET A 82 -8.48 -16.36 3.84
N VAL A 83 -9.01 -17.53 4.24
CA VAL A 83 -9.47 -17.77 5.61
C VAL A 83 -8.23 -18.05 6.47
N PRO A 84 -7.96 -17.28 7.54
CA PRO A 84 -6.86 -17.57 8.46
C PRO A 84 -7.06 -18.95 9.13
N LEU A 85 -5.96 -19.68 9.33
CA LEU A 85 -5.94 -20.96 10.05
C LEU A 85 -5.97 -20.78 11.56
#